data_AF-A0A3D1JF22-F1
#
_entry.id   AF-A0A3D1JF22-F1
#
_cell.length_a   1.000
_cell.length_b   1.000
_cell.length_c   1.000
_cell.angle_alpha   90.00
_cell.angle_beta   90.00
_cell.angle_gamma   90.00
#
_symmetry.space_group_name_H-M   'P 1'
#
loop_
_entity.id
_entity.type
_entity.pdbx_description
1 polymer ?
#
loop_
_entity_poly.entity_id
_entity_poly.type
_entity_poly.pdbx_seq_one_letter_code
_entity_poly.pdbx_strand_id
1 'polypeptide(L)'
;MMVKDIKKRTWVWCSIFMAFVLLALLTLDYSSLSTFSLTMGQEVIRGLSKPDWSFFYDGSGEDLFSLLLLTLAIACLGTLIAAVLAIPITLISAANLWQSAPWVAKIGKMICNVLRAFPELVYAIIFVKVVGPGPFAGVMAIGVHQIGMLGKLF
;
A
#
# COMPACT_ATOMS: atom_id res chain seq x y z
N MET A 1 11.53 -23.59 -34.88
CA MET A 1 12.36 -24.65 -34.27
C MET A 1 12.69 -24.28 -32.81
N MET A 2 11.72 -24.29 -31.88
CA MET A 2 11.95 -23.82 -30.49
C MET A 2 11.00 -24.42 -29.41
N VAL A 3 10.50 -25.66 -29.61
CA VAL A 3 9.59 -26.35 -28.63
C VAL A 3 10.19 -27.69 -28.15
N LYS A 4 11.51 -27.73 -27.96
CA LYS A 4 12.23 -28.78 -27.21
C LYS A 4 13.05 -27.98 -26.20
N ASP A 5 12.75 -27.91 -24.90
CA ASP A 5 12.45 -28.98 -23.96
C ASP A 5 11.56 -28.48 -22.80
N ILE A 6 10.26 -28.80 -22.82
CA ILE A 6 9.40 -28.60 -21.65
C ILE A 6 9.57 -29.83 -20.76
N LYS A 7 10.29 -29.66 -19.64
CA LYS A 7 10.49 -30.71 -18.61
C LYS A 7 9.13 -31.28 -18.19
N LYS A 8 8.97 -32.61 -18.09
CA LYS A 8 7.70 -33.30 -17.75
C LYS A 8 6.92 -32.66 -16.60
N ARG A 9 7.61 -32.08 -15.61
CA ARG A 9 7.03 -31.36 -14.47
C ARG A 9 6.25 -30.09 -14.87
N THR A 10 6.73 -29.31 -15.84
CA THR A 10 6.06 -28.09 -16.32
C THR A 10 4.77 -28.42 -17.05
N TRP A 11 4.74 -29.53 -17.80
CA TRP A 11 3.53 -30.01 -18.47
C TRP A 11 2.43 -30.39 -17.47
N VAL A 12 2.81 -31.05 -16.36
CA VAL A 12 1.88 -31.38 -15.25
C VAL A 12 1.31 -30.11 -14.61
N TRP A 13 2.13 -29.10 -14.32
CA TRP A 13 1.63 -27.83 -13.76
C TRP A 13 0.73 -27.06 -14.73
N CYS A 14 1.05 -27.05 -16.03
CA CYS A 14 0.18 -26.46 -17.05
C CYS A 14 -1.16 -27.20 -17.14
N SER A 15 -1.17 -28.53 -17.08
CA SER A 15 -2.40 -29.31 -17.08
C SER A 15 -3.24 -29.09 -15.83
N ILE A 16 -2.62 -28.97 -14.65
CA ILE A 16 -3.33 -28.65 -13.40
C ILE A 16 -3.92 -27.24 -13.46
N PHE A 17 -3.16 -26.26 -13.94
CA PHE A 17 -3.64 -24.89 -14.12
C PHE A 17 -4.78 -24.83 -15.13
N MET A 18 -4.66 -25.52 -16.26
CA MET A 18 -5.70 -25.62 -17.28
C MET A 18 -6.96 -26.31 -16.73
N ALA A 19 -6.81 -27.39 -15.97
CA ALA A 19 -7.92 -28.09 -15.32
C ALA A 19 -8.61 -27.22 -14.26
N PHE A 20 -7.84 -26.42 -13.50
CA PHE A 20 -8.37 -25.46 -12.54
C PHE A 20 -9.16 -24.34 -13.22
N VAL A 21 -8.63 -23.79 -14.33
CA VAL A 21 -9.34 -22.79 -15.15
C VAL A 21 -10.61 -23.39 -15.75
N LEU A 22 -10.56 -24.62 -16.26
CA LEU A 22 -11.74 -25.31 -16.80
C LEU A 22 -12.78 -25.59 -15.72
N LEU A 23 -12.37 -26.04 -14.53
CA LEU A 23 -13.27 -26.21 -13.39
C LEU A 23 -13.89 -24.88 -12.96
N ALA A 24 -13.09 -23.82 -12.84
CA ALA A 24 -13.57 -22.50 -12.50
C ALA A 24 -14.61 -22.02 -13.51
N LEU A 25 -14.35 -22.17 -14.81
CA LEU A 25 -15.31 -21.85 -15.86
C LEU A 25 -16.62 -22.63 -15.68
N LEU A 26 -16.56 -23.96 -15.52
CA LEU A 26 -17.75 -24.80 -15.38
C LEU A 26 -18.57 -24.50 -14.10
N THR A 27 -17.93 -24.02 -13.03
CA THR A 27 -18.61 -23.68 -11.76
C THR A 27 -19.11 -22.23 -11.69
N LEU A 28 -18.74 -21.38 -12.65
CA LEU A 28 -19.19 -19.99 -12.66
C LEU A 28 -20.67 -19.92 -13.07
N ASP A 29 -21.46 -19.22 -12.26
CA ASP A 29 -22.85 -18.97 -12.56
C ASP A 29 -22.95 -17.92 -13.68
N TYR A 30 -23.20 -18.40 -14.89
CA TYR A 30 -23.33 -17.57 -16.09
C TYR A 30 -24.64 -16.77 -16.13
N SER A 31 -25.53 -16.89 -15.14
CA SER A 31 -26.76 -16.09 -15.05
C SER A 31 -26.49 -14.59 -15.08
N SER A 32 -25.35 -14.14 -14.54
CA SER A 32 -24.92 -12.74 -14.56
C SER A 32 -24.60 -12.22 -15.97
N LEU A 33 -24.25 -13.11 -16.92
CA LEU A 33 -24.02 -12.77 -18.33
C LEU A 33 -25.33 -12.50 -19.08
N SER A 34 -26.46 -13.08 -18.64
CA SER A 34 -27.77 -12.80 -19.23
C SER A 34 -28.27 -11.40 -18.89
N THR A 35 -27.80 -10.85 -17.77
CA THR A 35 -28.09 -9.49 -17.36
C THR A 35 -27.33 -8.49 -18.23
N PHE A 36 -26.12 -8.81 -18.74
CA PHE A 36 -25.30 -7.93 -19.61
C PHE A 36 -26.03 -7.50 -20.90
N SER A 37 -26.89 -6.49 -20.76
CA SER A 37 -27.55 -5.80 -21.85
C SER A 37 -26.68 -4.62 -22.31
N LEU A 38 -26.73 -4.35 -23.61
CA LEU A 38 -26.11 -3.17 -24.22
C LEU A 38 -26.56 -1.86 -23.52
N THR A 39 -27.76 -1.88 -22.92
CA THR A 39 -28.32 -0.77 -22.16
C THR A 39 -27.56 -0.50 -20.85
N MET A 40 -27.04 -1.50 -20.13
CA MET A 40 -26.20 -1.24 -18.96
C MET A 40 -24.87 -0.61 -19.33
N GLY A 41 -24.27 -1.04 -20.45
CA GLY A 41 -23.07 -0.39 -20.98
C GLY A 41 -23.33 1.09 -21.26
N GLN A 42 -24.49 1.40 -21.86
CA GLN A 42 -24.90 2.77 -22.12
C GLN A 42 -25.20 3.56 -20.84
N GLU A 43 -25.83 2.96 -19.83
CA GLU A 43 -26.14 3.63 -18.56
C GLU A 43 -24.87 3.86 -17.72
N VAL A 44 -23.88 2.96 -17.74
CA VAL A 44 -22.57 3.20 -17.14
C VAL A 44 -21.84 4.34 -17.86
N ILE A 45 -21.83 4.35 -19.20
CA ILE A 45 -21.22 5.44 -19.98
C ILE A 45 -21.95 6.77 -19.71
N ARG A 46 -23.29 6.77 -19.66
CA ARG A 46 -24.09 7.95 -19.34
C ARG A 46 -23.89 8.44 -17.91
N GLY A 47 -23.75 7.52 -16.96
CA GLY A 47 -23.45 7.83 -15.56
C GLY A 47 -22.07 8.46 -15.40
N LEU A 48 -21.05 7.90 -16.06
CA LEU A 48 -19.71 8.50 -16.10
C LEU A 48 -19.67 9.84 -16.86
N SER A 49 -20.56 10.04 -17.84
CA SER A 49 -20.65 11.27 -18.64
C SER A 49 -21.36 12.42 -17.93
N LYS A 50 -21.93 12.20 -16.73
CA LYS A 50 -22.53 13.25 -15.89
C LYS A 50 -21.75 13.38 -14.57
N PRO A 51 -20.50 13.88 -14.60
CA PRO A 51 -19.82 14.24 -13.36
C PRO A 51 -20.56 15.39 -12.69
N ASP A 52 -21.03 15.19 -11.45
CA ASP A 52 -21.60 16.25 -10.63
C ASP A 52 -20.47 17.17 -10.13
N TRP A 53 -20.25 18.28 -10.84
CA TRP A 53 -19.21 19.27 -10.53
C TRP A 53 -19.43 19.98 -9.20
N SER A 54 -20.61 19.88 -8.61
CA SER A 54 -20.91 20.42 -7.28
C SER A 54 -20.07 19.76 -6.17
N PHE A 55 -19.63 18.50 -6.35
CA PHE A 55 -18.79 17.81 -5.37
C PHE A 55 -17.31 18.24 -5.42
N PHE A 56 -16.91 18.99 -6.46
CA PHE A 56 -15.53 19.39 -6.63
C PHE A 56 -15.09 20.38 -5.55
N TYR A 57 -15.95 21.36 -5.23
CA TYR A 57 -15.71 22.38 -4.22
C TYR A 57 -17.02 23.02 -3.74
N ASP A 58 -17.45 22.71 -2.52
CA ASP A 58 -18.64 23.25 -1.85
C ASP A 58 -18.25 24.15 -0.65
N GLY A 59 -16.95 24.25 -0.32
CA GLY A 59 -16.44 25.02 0.81
C GLY A 59 -16.74 24.41 2.19
N SER A 60 -17.29 23.19 2.21
CA SER A 60 -17.69 22.47 3.43
C SER A 60 -16.49 21.89 4.20
N GLY A 61 -15.34 21.74 3.53
CA GLY A 61 -14.16 21.06 4.05
C GLY A 61 -14.17 19.54 3.84
N GLU A 62 -15.31 18.96 3.45
CA GLU A 62 -15.45 17.55 3.05
C GLU A 62 -15.48 17.37 1.53
N ASP A 63 -15.18 18.44 0.79
CA ASP A 63 -15.14 18.44 -0.66
C ASP A 63 -14.00 17.58 -1.21
N LEU A 64 -14.15 17.12 -2.45
CA LEU A 64 -13.12 16.33 -3.13
C LEU A 64 -11.75 17.01 -3.11
N PHE A 65 -11.70 18.31 -3.41
CA PHE A 65 -10.44 19.06 -3.42
C PHE A 65 -9.78 19.12 -2.03
N SER A 66 -10.58 19.36 -0.99
CA SER A 66 -10.11 19.42 0.41
C SER A 66 -9.60 18.06 0.88
N LEU A 67 -10.28 16.97 0.53
CA LEU A 67 -9.85 15.60 0.82
C LEU A 67 -8.57 15.22 0.07
N LEU A 68 -8.43 15.61 -1.20
CA LEU A 68 -7.21 15.41 -1.96
C LEU A 68 -6.02 16.14 -1.31
N LEU A 69 -6.20 17.42 -0.96
CA LEU A 69 -5.18 18.17 -0.23
C LEU A 69 -4.87 17.56 1.13
N LEU A 70 -5.86 17.03 1.84
CA LEU A 70 -5.67 16.37 3.11
C LEU A 70 -4.78 15.12 2.97
N THR A 71 -5.02 14.28 1.95
CA THR A 71 -4.15 13.11 1.70
C THR A 71 -2.71 13.51 1.38
N LEU A 72 -2.53 14.56 0.58
CA LEU A 72 -1.22 15.11 0.25
C LEU A 72 -0.53 15.69 1.49
N ALA A 73 -1.26 16.44 2.31
CA ALA A 73 -0.77 16.97 3.58
C ALA A 73 -0.35 15.84 4.53
N ILE A 74 -1.14 14.77 4.64
CA ILE A 74 -0.82 13.61 5.47
C ILE A 74 0.51 12.97 5.00
N ALA A 75 0.64 12.72 3.70
CA ALA A 75 1.83 12.11 3.12
C ALA A 75 3.07 13.01 3.27
N CYS A 76 2.96 14.30 2.99
CA CYS A 76 4.05 15.26 3.10
C CYS A 76 4.51 15.43 4.55
N LEU A 77 3.58 15.65 5.49
CA LEU A 77 3.92 15.82 6.91
C LEU A 77 4.49 14.53 7.50
N GLY A 78 3.90 13.38 7.20
CA GLY A 78 4.40 12.08 7.66
C GLY A 78 5.82 11.82 7.17
N THR A 79 6.09 12.12 5.90
CA THR A 79 7.44 11.95 5.31
C THR A 79 8.44 12.95 5.89
N LEU A 80 8.04 14.20 6.15
CA LEU A 80 8.91 15.23 6.72
C LEU A 80 9.32 14.86 8.15
N ILE A 81 8.36 14.43 8.98
CA ILE A 81 8.64 13.94 10.34
C ILE A 81 9.56 12.73 10.28
N ALA A 82 9.29 11.79 9.36
CA ALA A 82 10.12 10.62 9.18
C ALA A 82 11.55 10.96 8.76
N ALA A 83 11.73 11.92 7.84
CA ALA A 83 13.04 12.35 7.37
C ALA A 83 13.87 12.96 8.51
N VAL A 84 13.28 13.83 9.33
CA VAL A 84 13.98 14.45 10.47
C VAL A 84 14.38 13.39 11.50
N LEU A 85 13.48 12.46 11.83
CA LEU A 85 13.75 11.40 12.81
C LEU A 85 14.62 10.26 12.27
N ALA A 86 14.71 10.09 10.95
CA ALA A 86 15.58 9.10 10.33
C ALA A 86 17.06 9.46 10.52
N ILE A 87 17.43 10.75 10.47
CA ILE A 87 18.83 11.20 10.60
C ILE A 87 19.54 10.64 11.86
N PRO A 88 19.00 10.78 13.09
CA PRO A 88 19.66 10.19 14.25
C PRO A 88 19.71 8.66 14.21
N ILE A 89 18.68 8.01 13.64
CA ILE A 89 18.59 6.56 13.58
C ILE A 89 19.59 5.98 12.56
N THR A 90 19.78 6.62 11.40
CA THR A 90 20.79 6.22 10.41
C THR A 90 22.20 6.33 10.99
N LEU A 91 22.49 7.41 11.71
CA LEU A 91 23.79 7.60 12.40
C LEU A 91 24.06 6.52 13.45
N ILE A 92 23.05 6.09 14.20
CA ILE A 92 23.17 4.99 15.17
C ILE A 92 23.37 3.63 14.45
N SER A 93 22.69 3.43 13.32
CA SER A 93 22.75 2.21 12.50
C SER A 93 24.07 2.06 11.71
N ALA A 94 24.78 3.16 11.49
CA ALA A 94 26.03 3.20 10.74
C ALA A 94 27.16 2.42 11.43
N ALA A 95 27.52 1.27 10.86
CA ALA A 95 28.58 0.40 11.39
C ALA A 95 29.98 1.05 11.35
N ASN A 96 30.19 2.03 10.46
CA ASN A 96 31.46 2.72 10.31
C ASN A 96 31.72 3.73 11.45
N LEU A 97 30.67 4.33 12.02
CA LEU A 97 30.79 5.28 13.14
C LEU A 97 31.06 4.55 14.47
N TRP A 98 30.60 3.31 14.61
CA TRP A 98 30.67 2.52 15.84
C TRP A 98 31.64 1.33 15.75
N GLN A 99 32.85 1.56 15.22
CA GLN A 99 33.88 0.51 15.14
C GLN A 99 34.26 -0.08 16.50
N SER A 100 34.34 0.76 17.54
CA SER A 100 34.64 0.32 18.92
C SER A 100 33.45 -0.31 19.65
N ALA A 101 32.23 -0.15 19.14
CA ALA A 101 30.99 -0.61 19.78
C ALA A 101 29.98 -1.18 18.76
N PRO A 102 30.29 -2.32 18.11
CA PRO A 102 29.46 -2.86 17.03
C PRO A 102 28.05 -3.29 17.47
N TRP A 103 27.79 -3.41 18.78
CA TRP A 103 26.47 -3.69 19.31
C TRP A 103 25.49 -2.53 19.06
N VAL A 104 25.96 -1.28 19.09
CA VAL A 104 25.12 -0.08 18.88
C VAL A 104 24.53 -0.07 17.48
N ALA A 105 25.39 -0.31 16.48
CA ALA A 105 24.95 -0.45 15.08
C ALA A 105 24.00 -1.64 14.87
N LYS A 106 24.19 -2.75 15.58
CA LYS A 106 23.25 -3.89 15.53
C LYS A 106 21.88 -3.54 16.12
N ILE A 107 21.84 -2.80 17.23
CA ILE A 107 20.59 -2.35 17.85
C ILE A 107 19.86 -1.38 16.92
N GLY A 108 20.56 -0.39 16.34
CA GLY A 108 19.97 0.53 15.36
C GLY A 108 19.34 -0.21 14.18
N LYS A 109 20.06 -1.19 13.62
CA LYS A 109 19.53 -2.05 12.53
C LYS A 109 18.36 -2.91 12.98
N MET A 110 18.37 -3.42 14.20
CA MET A 110 17.27 -4.21 14.75
C MET A 110 16.00 -3.35 14.89
N ILE A 111 16.11 -2.13 15.40
CA ILE A 111 15.00 -1.18 15.49
C ILE A 111 14.42 -0.91 14.10
N CYS A 112 15.25 -0.61 13.10
CA CYS A 112 14.78 -0.39 11.72
C CYS A 112 14.06 -1.62 11.15
N ASN A 113 14.58 -2.83 11.43
CA ASN A 113 13.93 -4.06 10.99
C ASN A 113 12.56 -4.27 11.67
N VAL A 114 12.43 -3.96 12.96
CA VAL A 114 11.15 -4.06 13.69
C VAL A 114 10.15 -3.04 13.17
N LEU A 115 10.58 -1.78 12.98
CA LEU A 115 9.71 -0.72 12.47
C LEU A 115 9.09 -1.08 11.11
N ARG A 116 9.85 -1.76 10.26
CA ARG A 116 9.41 -2.23 8.94
C ARG A 116 8.66 -3.56 8.94
N ALA A 117 8.77 -4.36 10.00
CA ALA A 117 8.15 -5.68 10.06
C ALA A 117 6.62 -5.56 10.14
N PHE A 118 6.12 -4.50 10.77
CA PHE A 118 4.70 -4.23 10.86
C PHE A 118 4.20 -3.40 9.66
N PRO A 119 3.09 -3.82 9.01
CA PRO A 119 2.42 -3.01 8.01
C PRO A 119 1.91 -1.68 8.58
N GLU A 120 1.81 -0.65 7.73
CA GLU A 120 1.29 0.67 8.10
C GLU A 120 -0.11 0.61 8.72
N LEU A 121 -0.94 -0.35 8.29
CA LEU A 121 -2.29 -0.57 8.84
C LEU A 121 -2.26 -0.91 10.34
N VAL A 122 -1.24 -1.66 10.79
CA VAL A 122 -1.09 -2.01 12.20
C VAL A 122 -0.77 -0.76 13.02
N TYR A 123 0.14 0.08 12.53
CA TYR A 123 0.44 1.35 13.18
C TYR A 123 -0.77 2.28 13.20
N ALA A 124 -1.54 2.34 12.10
CA ALA A 124 -2.76 3.14 12.04
C ALA A 124 -3.76 2.75 13.13
N ILE A 125 -4.02 1.45 13.31
CA ILE A 125 -4.95 0.97 14.35
C ILE A 125 -4.44 1.32 15.76
N ILE A 126 -3.14 1.17 16.02
CA ILE A 126 -2.53 1.54 17.30
C ILE A 126 -2.67 3.05 17.55
N PHE A 127 -2.33 3.88 16.57
CA PHE A 127 -2.40 5.34 16.73
C PHE A 127 -3.84 5.87 16.81
N VAL A 128 -4.80 5.24 16.13
CA VAL A 128 -6.23 5.56 16.29
C VAL A 128 -6.68 5.30 17.73
N LYS A 129 -6.18 4.25 18.38
CA LYS A 129 -6.49 3.97 19.78
C LYS A 129 -5.88 5.00 20.74
N VAL A 130 -4.69 5.51 20.43
CA VAL A 130 -3.92 6.42 21.29
C VAL A 130 -4.36 7.87 21.14
N VAL A 131 -4.52 8.36 19.90
CA VAL A 131 -4.79 9.78 19.61
C VAL A 131 -6.23 10.03 19.13
N GLY A 132 -6.97 8.96 18.82
CA GLY A 132 -8.31 9.03 18.26
C GLY A 132 -8.34 8.90 16.73
N PRO A 133 -9.54 8.71 16.15
CA PRO A 133 -9.70 8.66 14.71
C PRO A 133 -9.44 10.05 14.09
N GLY A 134 -8.63 10.10 13.04
CA GLY A 134 -8.41 11.32 12.27
C GLY A 134 -7.13 11.35 11.43
N PRO A 135 -6.89 12.44 10.70
CA PRO A 135 -5.74 12.61 9.81
C PRO A 135 -4.40 12.51 10.54
N PHE A 136 -4.35 12.98 11.80
CA PHE A 136 -3.16 12.94 12.62
C PHE A 136 -2.66 11.52 12.91
N ALA A 137 -3.58 10.56 13.12
CA ALA A 137 -3.21 9.15 13.28
C ALA A 137 -2.59 8.59 11.99
N GLY A 138 -3.07 9.03 10.82
CA GLY A 138 -2.48 8.68 9.53
C GLY A 138 -1.05 9.23 9.36
N VAL A 139 -0.83 10.50 9.73
CA VAL A 139 0.51 11.13 9.69
C VAL A 139 1.51 10.35 10.55
N MET A 140 1.11 10.00 11.78
CA MET A 140 1.96 9.25 12.71
C MET A 140 2.24 7.82 12.21
N ALA A 141 1.22 7.13 11.67
CA ALA A 141 1.37 5.78 11.15
C ALA A 141 2.33 5.71 9.97
N ILE A 142 2.14 6.59 8.98
CA ILE A 142 3.03 6.68 7.81
C ILE A 142 4.43 7.13 8.26
N GLY A 143 4.52 8.12 9.16
CA GLY A 143 5.80 8.63 9.65
C GLY A 143 6.65 7.52 10.29
N VAL A 144 6.09 6.77 11.24
CA VAL A 144 6.82 5.68 11.92
C VAL A 144 7.25 4.57 10.97
N HIS A 145 6.40 4.19 10.02
CA HIS A 145 6.75 3.20 9.01
C HIS A 145 7.89 3.69 8.10
N GLN A 146 7.86 4.95 7.68
CA GLN A 146 8.87 5.56 6.82
C GLN A 146 10.23 5.76 7.54
N ILE A 147 10.25 6.01 8.85
CA ILE A 147 11.49 6.07 9.64
C ILE A 147 12.28 4.76 9.51
N GLY A 148 11.61 3.62 9.65
CA GLY A 148 12.23 2.31 9.51
C GLY A 148 12.77 2.08 8.10
N MET A 149 12.09 2.62 7.08
CA MET A 149 12.53 2.55 5.69
C MET A 149 13.78 3.37 5.41
N LEU A 150 13.76 4.65 5.79
CA LEU A 150 14.86 5.59 5.58
C LEU A 150 16.09 5.23 6.42
N GLY A 151 15.90 4.71 7.63
CA GLY A 151 16.94 4.31 8.58
C GLY A 151 17.90 3.21 8.13
N LYS A 152 17.61 2.53 7.01
CA LYS A 152 18.44 1.44 6.45
C LYS A 152 18.93 1.74 5.04
N LEU A 153 18.30 2.69 4.36
CA LEU A 153 18.68 3.12 3.02
C LEU A 153 19.87 4.09 3.07
N PHE A 154 20.00 4.84 4.16
CA PHE A 154 21.09 5.75 4.49
C PHE A 154 21.79 5.29 5.77
#